data_AF-A0A7J2WPD9-F1
#
_entry.id   AF-A0A7J2WPD9-F1
#
_cell.length_a   1.000
_cell.length_b   1.000
_cell.length_c   1.000
_cell.angle_alpha   90.00
_cell.angle_beta   90.00
_cell.angle_gamma   90.00
#
_symmetry.space_group_name_H-M   'P 1'
#
loop_
_entity.id
_entity.type
_entity.pdbx_description
1 polymer ?
#
loop_
_entity_poly.entity_id
_entity_poly.type
_entity_poly.pdbx_seq_one_letter_code
_entity_poly.pdbx_strand_id
1 'polypeptide(L)' 'MRALKVIFRSYGVKEVRTIDSDLLVKQAELESRFGLSYFDSMITASTLSLDKAIISDDKAFDKIPGLRRLPLSE' A
#
# COMPACT_ATOMS: atom_id res chain seq x y z
N MET A 1 10.58 -18.10 -0.60
CA MET A 1 10.76 -17.27 -1.81
C MET A 1 10.45 -17.97 -3.14
N ARG A 2 10.93 -19.19 -3.42
CA ARG A 2 10.63 -19.88 -4.71
C ARG A 2 9.14 -20.08 -4.99
N ALA A 3 8.36 -20.52 -3.99
CA ALA A 3 6.92 -20.73 -4.14
C ALA A 3 6.16 -19.43 -4.52
N LEU A 4 6.50 -18.30 -3.87
CA LEU A 4 5.87 -17.01 -4.15
C LEU A 4 6.18 -16.52 -5.58
N LYS A 5 7.42 -16.68 -6.05
CA LYS A 5 7.81 -16.37 -7.43
C LYS A 5 7.05 -17.22 -8.46
N VAL A 6 6.78 -18.48 -8.14
CA VAL A 6 5.95 -19.36 -8.99
C VAL A 6 4.52 -18.84 -9.05
N ILE A 7 3.90 -18.51 -7.91
CA ILE A 7 2.54 -17.93 -7.87
C ILE A 7 2.49 -16.64 -8.69
N PHE A 8 3.44 -15.72 -8.48
CA PHE A 8 3.51 -14.48 -9.24
C PHE A 8 3.54 -14.72 -10.74
N ARG A 9 4.36 -15.67 -11.20
CA ARG A 9 4.41 -16.03 -12.62
C ARG A 9 3.10 -16.66 -13.11
N SER A 10 2.52 -17.60 -12.35
CA SER A 10 1.30 -18.30 -12.75
C SER A 10 0.08 -17.38 -12.85
N TYR A 11 0.01 -16.36 -11.99
CA TYR A 11 -1.10 -15.40 -11.95
C TYR A 11 -0.78 -14.06 -12.63
N GLY A 12 0.39 -13.93 -13.27
CA GLY A 12 0.81 -12.68 -13.92
C GLY A 12 1.01 -11.50 -12.96
N VAL A 13 1.24 -11.77 -11.66
CA VAL A 13 1.52 -10.73 -10.66
C VAL A 13 2.96 -10.27 -10.79
N LYS A 14 3.15 -8.96 -10.89
CA LYS A 14 4.47 -8.33 -10.93
C LYS A 14 4.80 -7.74 -9.56
N GLU A 15 6.00 -8.03 -9.07
CA GLU A 15 6.57 -7.29 -7.95
C GLU A 15 6.97 -5.89 -8.42
N VAL A 16 6.42 -4.85 -7.79
CA VAL A 16 6.51 -3.46 -8.29
C VAL A 16 7.24 -2.51 -7.36
N ARG A 17 7.24 -2.76 -6.04
CA ARG A 17 7.85 -1.87 -5.05
C ARG A 17 8.44 -2.69 -3.90
N THR A 18 9.75 -2.56 -3.70
CA THR A 18 10.45 -3.03 -2.50
C THR A 18 10.59 -1.88 -1.50
N ILE A 19 10.92 -2.21 -0.24
CA ILE A 19 11.18 -1.20 0.80
C ILE A 19 12.47 -0.45 0.46
N ASP A 20 12.41 0.88 0.39
CA ASP A 20 13.55 1.80 0.24
C ASP A 20 13.45 2.96 1.25
N SER A 21 14.48 3.80 1.32
CA SER A 21 14.52 4.93 2.27
C SER A 21 13.39 5.93 2.02
N ASP A 22 13.05 6.18 0.76
CA ASP A 22 12.02 7.15 0.38
C ASP A 22 10.63 6.68 0.84
N LEU A 23 10.37 5.38 0.75
CA LEU A 23 9.17 4.75 1.30
C LEU A 23 9.10 4.96 2.81
N LEU A 24 10.20 4.75 3.55
CA LEU A 24 10.22 4.91 5.02
C LEU A 24 10.01 6.37 5.44
N VAL A 25 10.62 7.33 4.73
CA VAL A 25 10.39 8.76 4.97
C VAL A 25 8.92 9.10 4.72
N LYS A 26 8.35 8.61 3.62
CA LYS A 26 6.94 8.87 3.28
C LYS A 26 5.98 8.22 4.26
N GLN A 27 6.29 7.02 4.72
CA GLN A 27 5.55 6.29 5.74
C GLN A 27 5.49 7.12 7.04
N ALA A 28 6.63 7.61 7.54
CA ALA A 28 6.67 8.40 8.77
C ALA A 28 5.88 9.72 8.66
N GLU A 29 5.92 10.37 7.49
CA GLU A 29 5.10 11.54 7.19
C GLU A 29 3.60 11.21 7.27
N LEU A 30 3.16 10.11 6.67
CA LEU A 30 1.76 9.69 6.64
C LEU A 30 1.25 9.27 8.03
N GLU A 31 2.06 8.54 8.77
CA GLU A 31 1.78 8.13 10.16
C GLU A 31 1.52 9.38 11.02
N SER A 32 2.45 10.33 11.01
CA SER A 32 2.36 11.55 11.80
C SER A 32 1.20 12.46 11.37
N ARG A 33 0.99 12.66 10.07
CA ARG A 33 0.00 13.62 9.56
C ARG A 33 -1.43 13.11 9.62
N PHE A 34 -1.63 11.82 9.38
CA PHE A 34 -2.97 11.25 9.25
C PHE A 34 -3.32 10.33 10.41
N GLY A 35 -2.39 10.01 11.32
CA GLY A 35 -2.63 9.08 12.43
C GLY A 35 -2.99 7.69 11.93
N LEU A 36 -2.30 7.23 10.89
CA LEU A 36 -2.35 5.84 10.43
C LEU A 36 -1.42 5.00 11.31
N SER A 37 -1.65 3.68 11.41
CA SER A 37 -0.68 2.79 12.04
C SER A 37 0.62 2.75 11.23
N TYR A 38 1.71 2.24 11.83
CA TYR A 38 2.99 2.08 11.14
C TYR A 38 2.84 1.32 9.80
N PHE A 39 2.15 0.17 9.83
CA PHE A 39 1.97 -0.67 8.65
C PHE A 39 0.99 -0.07 7.64
N ASP A 40 -0.10 0.54 8.09
CA ASP A 40 -1.06 1.21 7.18
C ASP A 40 -0.39 2.37 6.46
N SER A 41 0.46 3.12 7.15
CA SER A 41 1.25 4.20 6.57
C SER A 41 2.25 3.68 5.54
N MET A 42 2.84 2.51 5.78
CA MET A 42 3.82 1.90 4.86
C MET A 42 3.13 1.42 3.59
N ILE A 43 1.98 0.75 3.73
CA ILE A 43 1.15 0.31 2.60
C ILE A 43 0.67 1.55 1.82
N THR A 44 0.18 2.58 2.51
CA THR A 44 -0.26 3.84 1.90
C THR A 44 0.86 4.51 1.11
N ALA A 45 2.07 4.61 1.68
CA ALA A 45 3.24 5.18 1.00
C ALA A 45 3.57 4.41 -0.29
N SER A 46 3.53 3.07 -0.23
CA SER A 46 3.77 2.22 -1.40
C SER A 46 2.71 2.45 -2.48
N THR A 47 1.43 2.40 -2.10
CA THR A 47 0.30 2.58 -3.01
C THR A 47 0.30 3.96 -3.68
N LEU A 48 0.66 5.02 -2.94
CA LEU A 48 0.75 6.38 -3.49
C LEU A 48 1.84 6.54 -4.55
N SER A 49 2.88 5.68 -4.51
CA SER A 49 3.94 5.64 -5.52
C SER A 49 3.59 4.80 -6.76
N LEU A 50 2.42 4.16 -6.75
CA LEU A 50 1.93 3.28 -7.81
C LEU A 50 0.66 3.86 -8.45
N ASP A 51 -0.42 3.09 -8.50
CA ASP A 51 -1.70 3.45 -9.13
C ASP A 51 -2.65 4.20 -8.18
N LYS A 52 -2.22 4.41 -6.91
CA LYS A 52 -2.97 5.11 -5.87
C LYS A 52 -4.31 4.44 -5.54
N ALA A 53 -4.46 3.14 -5.80
CA ALA A 53 -5.65 2.38 -5.47
C ALA A 53 -5.35 1.34 -4.39
N ILE A 54 -6.14 1.32 -3.31
CA ILE A 54 -6.02 0.32 -2.25
C ILE A 54 -7.32 -0.45 -2.10
N ILE A 55 -7.26 -1.78 -2.19
CA ILE A 55 -8.39 -2.64 -1.87
C ILE A 55 -8.34 -2.91 -0.37
N SER A 56 -9.33 -2.40 0.37
CA SER A 56 -9.39 -2.56 1.83
C SER A 56 -10.79 -2.28 2.36
N ASP A 57 -11.17 -3.04 3.38
CA ASP A 57 -12.33 -2.83 4.23
C ASP A 57 -12.15 -1.71 5.26
N ASP A 58 -10.91 -1.33 5.57
CA ASP A 58 -10.61 -0.28 6.54
C ASP A 58 -10.85 1.13 5.96
N LYS A 59 -11.76 1.88 6.60
CA LYS A 59 -12.09 3.26 6.24
C LYS A 59 -11.00 4.26 6.62
N ALA A 60 -9.99 3.87 7.39
CA ALA A 60 -8.87 4.73 7.74
C ALA A 60 -8.16 5.31 6.50
N PHE A 61 -8.19 4.62 5.36
CA PHE A 61 -7.58 5.08 4.11
C PHE A 61 -8.37 6.18 3.40
N ASP A 62 -9.66 6.38 3.73
CA ASP A 62 -10.51 7.41 3.09
C ASP A 62 -10.04 8.84 3.41
N LYS A 63 -9.25 9.02 4.49
CA LYS A 63 -8.70 10.33 4.89
C LYS A 63 -7.43 10.74 4.13
N ILE A 64 -6.88 9.87 3.28
CA ILE A 64 -5.59 10.08 2.62
C ILE A 64 -5.77 10.80 1.27
N PRO A 65 -5.25 12.03 1.11
CA PRO A 65 -5.40 12.77 -0.14
C PRO A 65 -4.76 12.04 -1.32
N GLY A 66 -5.52 11.92 -2.41
CA GLY A 66 -5.06 11.29 -3.66
C GLY A 66 -5.02 9.77 -3.64
N LEU A 67 -5.42 9.13 -2.53
CA LEU A 67 -5.60 7.68 -2.45
C LEU A 67 -7.07 7.33 -2.74
N ARG A 68 -7.30 6.34 -3.59
CA ARG A 68 -8.63 5.79 -3.87
C ARG A 68 -8.79 4.45 -3.16
N ARG A 69 -9.64 4.38 -2.14
CA ARG A 69 -10.01 3.11 -1.52
C ARG A 69 -11.09 2.41 -2.34
N LEU A 70 -10.86 1.12 -2.62
CA LEU A 70 -11.82 0.18 -3.18
C LEU A 70 -12.30 -0.71 -2.02
N PRO A 71 -13.55 -0.54 -1.55
CA PRO A 71 -14.08 -1.40 -0.50
C PRO A 71 -14.18 -2.84 -1.01
N LEU A 72 -13.92 -3.79 -0.11
CA LEU A 72 -14.38 -5.16 -0.30
C LEU A 72 -15.90 -5.14 -0.15
N SER A 73 -16.63 -5.22 -1.26
CA SER A 73 -18.05 -5.54 -1.23
C SER A 73 -18.20 -7.01 -0.84
N GLU A 74 -19.15 -7.31 0.04
CA GLU A 74 -19.71 -8.66 0.13
C GLU A 74 -20.30 -9.10 -1.22
#